data_AF-A0A936UJ94-F1
#
_entry.id   AF-A0A936UJ94-F1
#
_cell.length_a   1.000
_cell.length_b   1.000
_cell.length_c   1.000
_cell.angle_alpha   90.00
_cell.angle_beta   90.00
_cell.angle_gamma   90.00
#
_symmetry.space_group_name_H-M   'P 1'
#
loop_
_entity.id
_entity.type
_entity.pdbx_description
1 polymer ?
#
loop_
_entity_poly.entity_id
_entity_poly.type
_entity_poly.pdbx_seq_one_letter_code
_entity_poly.pdbx_strand_id
1 'polypeptide(L)'
;MIIISAHSDTNYKRVDLEIEGDCYKGLLDNYVGVFVAMKAFFSGEINYDYVRIELTPDEEIDMRGAKLVAKEVTKEDLVIVVDVTGTETDKDFVIEKCKSPKVRKFLGDILDGFSYDIYEECPDPISNMDEIDVYKHRTNHYFFLGLPCHGGDYNFSLTKCRIRSVDEAARAVVKVCKEYSKFSSY
;
A
#
# COMPACT_ATOMS: atom_id res chain seq x y z
N MET A 1 9.18 5.62 -13.52
CA MET A 1 8.93 6.29 -12.22
C MET A 1 8.39 5.23 -11.26
N ILE A 2 8.61 5.40 -9.96
CA ILE A 2 7.82 4.71 -8.93
C ILE A 2 6.82 5.70 -8.38
N ILE A 3 5.56 5.30 -8.30
CA ILE A 3 4.47 6.09 -7.74
C ILE A 3 3.95 5.33 -6.52
N ILE A 4 4.07 5.95 -5.35
CA ILE A 4 3.46 5.47 -4.10
C ILE A 4 2.15 6.24 -3.95
N SER A 5 1.01 5.56 -4.02
CA SER A 5 -0.33 6.10 -3.84
C SER A 5 -0.89 5.63 -2.51
N ALA A 6 -1.45 6.55 -1.72
CA ALA A 6 -2.22 6.23 -0.53
C ALA A 6 -3.34 7.25 -0.40
N HIS A 7 -4.59 6.81 -0.25
CA HIS A 7 -5.67 7.77 -0.08
C HIS A 7 -5.67 8.36 1.32
N SER A 8 -6.01 9.63 1.40
CA SER A 8 -5.88 10.47 2.60
C SER A 8 -7.20 11.07 3.07
N ASP A 9 -8.29 10.74 2.38
CA ASP A 9 -9.65 10.99 2.81
C ASP A 9 -10.17 9.87 3.72
N THR A 10 -11.34 10.12 4.32
CA THR A 10 -12.02 9.20 5.21
C THR A 10 -13.52 9.46 5.18
N ASN A 11 -14.33 8.41 5.39
CA ASN A 11 -15.77 8.52 5.52
C ASN A 11 -16.25 9.11 6.86
N TYR A 12 -15.33 9.47 7.76
CA TYR A 12 -15.64 9.82 9.14
C TYR A 12 -15.41 11.30 9.46
N LYS A 13 -16.33 11.89 10.23
CA LYS A 13 -16.19 13.29 10.71
C LYS A 13 -15.04 13.48 11.70
N ARG A 14 -14.73 12.43 12.45
CA ARG A 14 -13.69 12.40 13.47
C ARG A 14 -13.13 11.00 13.50
N VAL A 15 -11.81 10.93 13.47
CA VAL A 15 -11.05 9.72 13.71
C VAL A 15 -10.25 9.89 14.99
N ASP A 16 -10.20 8.83 15.78
CA ASP A 16 -9.36 8.74 16.96
C ASP A 16 -8.52 7.46 16.84
N LEU A 17 -7.28 7.51 17.33
CA LEU A 17 -6.33 6.41 17.32
C LEU A 17 -5.94 6.09 18.76
N GLU A 18 -6.03 4.83 19.12
CA GLU A 18 -5.57 4.31 20.40
C GLU A 18 -4.42 3.31 20.18
N ILE A 19 -3.55 3.21 21.17
CA ILE A 19 -2.55 2.13 21.23
C ILE A 19 -3.05 1.11 22.24
N GLU A 20 -3.34 -0.10 21.79
CA GLU A 20 -3.78 -1.22 22.62
C GLU A 20 -2.75 -2.35 22.50
N GLY A 21 -1.85 -2.46 23.49
CA GLY A 21 -0.75 -3.41 23.45
C GLY A 21 0.24 -3.08 22.34
N ASP A 22 0.44 -4.00 21.40
CA ASP A 22 1.31 -3.88 20.23
C ASP A 22 0.56 -3.45 18.96
N CYS A 23 -0.69 -3.01 19.10
CA CYS A 23 -1.55 -2.63 17.99
C CYS A 23 -1.97 -1.16 18.05
N TYR A 24 -2.03 -0.54 16.87
CA TYR A 24 -2.90 0.60 16.63
C TYR A 24 -4.34 0.12 16.54
N LYS A 25 -5.26 0.84 17.18
CA LYS A 25 -6.70 0.58 17.14
C LYS A 25 -7.45 1.85 16.77
N GLY A 26 -8.36 1.77 15.81
CA GLY A 26 -9.08 2.94 15.33
C GLY A 26 -9.87 2.68 14.06
N LEU A 27 -10.33 3.75 13.44
CA LEU A 27 -10.79 3.77 12.05
C LEU A 27 -9.54 3.99 11.20
N LEU A 28 -8.90 2.88 10.81
CA LEU A 28 -7.53 2.90 10.28
C LEU A 28 -7.47 3.19 8.77
N ASP A 29 -8.59 2.99 8.07
CA ASP A 29 -8.74 3.22 6.64
C ASP A 29 -8.76 4.73 6.29
N ASN A 30 -7.79 5.28 5.56
CA ASN A 30 -6.45 4.74 5.27
C ASN A 30 -5.35 5.59 5.92
N TYR A 31 -5.63 6.12 7.11
CA TYR A 31 -4.64 6.84 7.90
C TYR A 31 -3.38 6.03 8.19
N VAL A 32 -3.50 4.71 8.36
CA VAL A 32 -2.33 3.87 8.63
C VAL A 32 -1.48 3.64 7.37
N GLY A 33 -2.06 3.52 6.17
CA GLY A 33 -1.30 3.46 4.92
C GLY A 33 -0.65 4.79 4.57
N VAL A 34 -1.33 5.92 4.79
CA VAL A 34 -0.72 7.26 4.73
C VAL A 34 0.45 7.35 5.70
N PHE A 35 0.28 6.86 6.93
CA PHE A 35 1.36 6.87 7.92
C PHE A 35 2.57 6.03 7.47
N VAL A 36 2.36 4.87 6.85
CA VAL A 36 3.43 4.07 6.24
C VAL A 36 4.15 4.85 5.14
N ALA A 37 3.41 5.44 4.19
CA ALA A 37 4.01 6.20 3.09
C ALA A 37 4.83 7.39 3.61
N MET A 38 4.29 8.15 4.57
CA MET A 38 4.98 9.28 5.17
C MET A 38 6.17 8.84 6.04
N LYS A 39 6.07 7.72 6.76
CA LYS A 39 7.17 7.15 7.53
C LYS A 39 8.33 6.72 6.63
N ALA A 40 8.03 6.08 5.51
CA ALA A 40 9.01 5.74 4.50
C ALA A 40 9.68 6.99 3.92
N PHE A 41 8.90 8.03 3.58
CA PHE A 41 9.43 9.30 3.08
C PHE A 41 10.35 10.01 4.08
N PHE A 42 9.88 10.19 5.32
CA PHE A 42 10.62 10.90 6.37
C PHE A 42 11.77 10.10 6.98
N SER A 43 11.99 8.85 6.56
CA SER A 43 13.19 8.08 6.93
C SER A 43 14.49 8.74 6.43
N GLY A 44 14.40 9.56 5.38
CA GLY A 44 15.56 10.13 4.68
C GLY A 44 16.24 9.16 3.71
N GLU A 45 15.75 7.92 3.60
CA GLU A 45 16.29 6.91 2.69
C GLU A 45 15.66 6.98 1.28
N ILE A 46 14.54 7.70 1.12
CA ILE A 46 13.90 7.97 -0.17
C ILE A 46 14.31 9.37 -0.64
N ASN A 47 15.41 9.45 -1.40
CA ASN A 47 15.90 10.68 -2.01
C ASN A 47 16.28 10.42 -3.47
N TYR A 48 15.28 10.04 -4.26
CA TYR A 48 15.45 9.63 -5.64
C TYR A 48 14.51 10.44 -6.53
N ASP A 49 15.03 10.96 -7.64
CA ASP A 49 14.29 11.74 -8.64
C ASP A 49 13.21 10.93 -9.38
N TYR A 50 13.32 9.61 -9.34
CA TYR A 50 12.36 8.67 -9.91
C TYR A 50 11.29 8.18 -8.92
N VAL A 51 11.19 8.75 -7.71
CA VAL A 51 10.14 8.42 -6.73
C VAL A 51 9.17 9.58 -6.59
N ARG A 52 7.89 9.26 -6.63
CA ARG A 52 6.77 10.18 -6.47
C ARG A 52 5.79 9.62 -5.44
N ILE A 53 5.36 10.44 -4.50
CA ILE A 53 4.34 10.09 -3.50
C ILE A 53 3.09 10.91 -3.79
N GLU A 54 1.94 10.24 -3.83
CA GLU A 54 0.63 10.81 -4.10
C GLU A 54 -0.30 10.47 -2.94
N LEU A 55 -0.74 11.51 -2.24
CA LEU A 55 -1.80 11.41 -1.24
C LEU A 55 -3.11 11.79 -1.93
N THR A 56 -3.90 10.79 -2.28
CA THR A 56 -5.08 10.94 -3.11
C THR A 56 -6.32 11.27 -2.26
N PRO A 57 -7.23 12.12 -2.75
CA PRO A 57 -8.54 12.31 -2.12
C PRO A 57 -9.65 11.54 -2.85
N ASP A 58 -10.77 11.39 -2.12
CA ASP A 58 -12.05 10.84 -2.56
C ASP A 58 -11.97 9.40 -3.10
N GLU A 59 -11.10 8.57 -2.51
CA GLU A 59 -11.10 7.12 -2.77
C GLU A 59 -12.46 6.52 -2.43
N GLU A 60 -12.95 6.89 -1.25
CA GLU A 60 -14.13 6.39 -0.56
C GLU A 60 -15.47 6.72 -1.26
N ILE A 61 -15.41 7.50 -2.34
CA ILE A 61 -16.57 7.95 -3.13
C ILE A 61 -16.47 7.42 -4.56
N ASP A 62 -15.38 7.78 -5.26
CA ASP A 62 -15.22 7.44 -6.67
C ASP A 62 -13.77 7.37 -7.16
N MET A 63 -12.77 7.29 -6.27
CA MET A 63 -11.35 7.23 -6.63
C MET A 63 -10.89 8.41 -7.50
N ARG A 64 -11.43 9.61 -7.26
CA ARG A 64 -11.10 10.81 -8.06
C ARG A 64 -9.61 11.12 -8.05
N GLY A 65 -8.96 11.05 -6.88
CA GLY A 65 -7.53 11.26 -6.72
C GLY A 65 -6.70 10.31 -7.58
N ALA A 66 -6.88 9.00 -7.41
CA ALA A 66 -6.24 7.99 -8.25
C ALA A 66 -6.50 8.19 -9.75
N LYS A 67 -7.72 8.56 -10.16
CA LYS A 67 -8.04 8.86 -11.57
C LYS A 67 -7.25 10.03 -12.13
N LEU A 68 -6.91 11.03 -11.31
CA LEU A 68 -6.06 12.15 -11.72
C LEU A 68 -4.61 11.70 -11.89
N VAL A 69 -4.06 11.00 -10.89
CA VAL A 69 -2.69 10.46 -10.93
C VAL A 69 -2.52 9.52 -12.12
N ALA A 70 -3.48 8.63 -12.35
CA ALA A 70 -3.48 7.66 -13.44
C ALA A 70 -3.32 8.31 -14.83
N LYS A 71 -3.72 9.56 -15.04
CA LYS A 71 -3.52 10.27 -16.32
C LYS A 71 -2.04 10.45 -16.66
N GLU A 72 -1.19 10.54 -15.65
CA GLU A 72 0.25 10.79 -15.78
C GLU A 72 1.09 9.50 -15.73
N VAL A 73 0.50 8.39 -15.29
CA VAL A 73 1.12 7.06 -15.27
C VAL A 73 1.38 6.56 -16.70
N THR A 74 2.62 6.14 -16.97
CA THR A 74 3.01 5.44 -18.21
C THR A 74 3.05 3.92 -18.02
N LYS A 75 3.24 3.17 -19.11
CA LYS A 75 3.29 1.70 -19.07
C LYS A 75 4.53 1.15 -18.36
N GLU A 76 5.56 1.98 -18.25
CA GLU A 76 6.86 1.65 -17.68
C GLU A 76 6.92 1.93 -16.17
N ASP A 77 6.00 2.77 -15.66
CA ASP A 77 5.94 3.14 -14.25
C ASP A 77 5.52 1.96 -13.37
N LEU A 78 6.12 1.89 -12.18
CA LEU A 78 5.74 0.99 -11.11
C LEU A 78 4.83 1.74 -10.13
N VAL A 79 3.61 1.24 -9.91
CA VAL A 79 2.66 1.83 -8.96
C VAL A 79 2.53 0.94 -7.74
N ILE A 80 2.62 1.54 -6.55
CA ILE A 80 2.44 0.92 -5.25
C ILE A 80 1.25 1.62 -4.62
N VAL A 81 0.13 0.92 -4.42
CA VAL A 81 -0.97 1.43 -3.59
C VAL A 81 -0.73 0.92 -2.18
N VAL A 82 -0.68 1.80 -1.19
CA VAL A 82 -0.50 1.44 0.21
C VAL A 82 -1.80 1.65 0.95
N ASP A 83 -2.36 0.57 1.48
CA ASP A 83 -3.69 0.60 2.09
C ASP A 83 -3.88 -0.46 3.20
N VAL A 84 -5.00 -0.41 3.89
CA VAL A 84 -5.47 -1.46 4.81
C VAL A 84 -6.06 -2.64 4.06
N THR A 85 -6.02 -3.81 4.68
CA THR A 85 -6.65 -5.01 4.13
C THR A 85 -7.20 -5.90 5.23
N GLY A 86 -8.28 -6.62 4.91
CA GLY A 86 -8.88 -7.68 5.71
C GLY A 86 -8.26 -9.06 5.49
N THR A 87 -7.28 -9.18 4.59
CA THR A 87 -6.63 -10.45 4.26
C THR A 87 -6.11 -11.15 5.51
N GLU A 88 -6.55 -12.40 5.72
CA GLU A 88 -6.10 -13.23 6.83
C GLU A 88 -4.63 -13.66 6.62
N THR A 89 -3.73 -13.11 7.45
CA THR A 89 -2.31 -13.50 7.44
C THR A 89 -1.66 -13.36 8.82
N ASP A 90 -0.64 -14.19 9.07
CA ASP A 90 0.27 -14.05 10.21
C ASP A 90 1.49 -13.16 9.90
N LYS A 91 1.63 -12.69 8.66
CA LYS A 91 2.77 -11.91 8.16
C LYS A 91 2.67 -10.43 8.51
N ASP A 92 3.80 -9.72 8.41
CA ASP A 92 3.84 -8.31 8.78
C ASP A 92 3.06 -7.44 7.77
N PHE A 93 3.03 -7.79 6.48
CA PHE A 93 2.18 -7.15 5.48
C PHE A 93 1.86 -8.12 4.34
N VAL A 94 0.99 -7.72 3.41
CA VAL A 94 0.69 -8.50 2.21
C VAL A 94 0.91 -7.68 0.95
N ILE A 95 1.15 -8.38 -0.16
CA ILE A 95 1.21 -7.82 -1.49
C ILE A 95 0.08 -8.45 -2.31
N GLU A 96 -0.93 -7.68 -2.66
CA GLU A 96 -2.11 -8.16 -3.38
C GLU A 96 -2.16 -7.62 -4.82
N LYS A 97 -3.05 -8.21 -5.63
CA LYS A 97 -3.30 -7.80 -7.02
C LYS A 97 -2.00 -7.72 -7.86
N CYS A 98 -0.97 -8.49 -7.50
CA CYS A 98 0.35 -8.41 -8.12
C CYS A 98 0.45 -9.42 -9.28
N LYS A 99 -0.27 -9.16 -10.38
CA LYS A 99 -0.39 -10.09 -11.52
C LYS A 99 0.88 -10.23 -12.36
N SER A 100 1.73 -9.22 -12.38
CA SER A 100 2.92 -9.22 -13.24
C SER A 100 4.00 -10.18 -12.71
N PRO A 101 4.39 -11.22 -13.48
CA PRO A 101 5.47 -12.12 -13.06
C PRO A 101 6.79 -11.38 -12.86
N LYS A 102 7.03 -10.32 -13.65
CA LYS A 102 8.20 -9.45 -13.54
C LYS A 102 8.21 -8.72 -12.19
N VAL A 103 7.08 -8.13 -11.79
CA VAL A 103 6.97 -7.46 -10.48
C VAL A 103 7.13 -8.46 -9.35
N ARG A 104 6.46 -9.62 -9.41
CA ARG A 104 6.59 -10.66 -8.38
C ARG A 104 8.03 -11.14 -8.21
N LYS A 105 8.73 -11.40 -9.31
CA LYS A 105 10.14 -11.83 -9.28
C LYS A 105 11.03 -10.74 -8.67
N PHE A 106 10.86 -9.49 -9.11
CA PHE A 106 11.60 -8.36 -8.54
C PHE A 106 11.37 -8.26 -7.02
N LEU A 107 10.11 -8.26 -6.57
CA LEU A 107 9.76 -8.17 -5.15
C LEU A 107 10.31 -9.35 -4.35
N GLY A 108 10.18 -10.58 -4.86
CA GLY A 108 10.73 -11.78 -4.22
C GLY A 108 12.24 -11.69 -3.98
N ASP A 109 12.98 -11.12 -4.94
CA ASP A 109 14.43 -10.99 -4.82
C ASP A 109 14.85 -9.85 -3.87
N ILE A 110 14.12 -8.72 -3.84
CA ILE A 110 14.52 -7.54 -3.03
C ILE A 110 13.94 -7.53 -1.61
N LEU A 111 12.83 -8.23 -1.38
CA LEU A 111 12.18 -8.36 -0.08
C LEU A 111 12.56 -9.67 0.64
N ASP A 112 13.64 -10.33 0.21
CA ASP A 112 14.19 -11.46 0.95
C ASP A 112 14.45 -11.08 2.42
N GLY A 113 13.98 -11.93 3.33
CA GLY A 113 14.02 -11.70 4.78
C GLY A 113 12.89 -10.85 5.37
N PHE A 114 12.00 -10.25 4.55
CA PHE A 114 10.76 -9.66 5.05
C PHE A 114 9.70 -10.73 5.33
N SER A 115 8.81 -10.48 6.28
CA SER A 115 7.66 -11.34 6.58
C SER A 115 6.44 -10.83 5.82
N TYR A 116 6.15 -11.40 4.65
CA TYR A 116 5.00 -11.01 3.83
C TYR A 116 4.45 -12.19 3.03
N ASP A 117 3.18 -12.07 2.62
CA ASP A 117 2.58 -12.93 1.61
C ASP A 117 2.38 -12.15 0.31
N ILE A 118 2.37 -12.84 -0.84
CA ILE A 118 2.12 -12.24 -2.15
C ILE A 118 1.05 -13.01 -2.92
N TYR A 119 0.06 -12.28 -3.44
CA TYR A 119 -1.10 -12.81 -4.14
C TYR A 119 -1.26 -12.16 -5.51
N GLU A 120 -1.64 -12.97 -6.50
CA GLU A 120 -1.92 -12.47 -7.85
C GLU A 120 -3.22 -11.65 -7.90
N GLU A 121 -4.18 -12.04 -7.07
CA GLU A 121 -5.50 -11.42 -6.95
C GLU A 121 -5.67 -10.81 -5.54
N CYS A 122 -6.89 -10.39 -5.21
CA CYS A 122 -7.25 -9.83 -3.90
C CYS A 122 -7.92 -10.93 -3.05
N PRO A 123 -7.25 -11.40 -1.98
CA PRO A 123 -7.85 -12.30 -1.00
C PRO A 123 -8.63 -11.58 0.11
N ASP A 124 -8.69 -10.25 0.11
CA ASP A 124 -9.41 -9.47 1.11
C ASP A 124 -10.93 -9.82 1.10
N PRO A 125 -11.49 -10.29 2.23
CA PRO A 125 -12.90 -10.62 2.32
C PRO A 125 -13.82 -9.39 2.48
N ILE A 126 -13.27 -8.21 2.76
CA ILE A 126 -14.01 -6.98 3.05
C ILE A 126 -14.25 -6.17 1.78
N SER A 127 -13.19 -5.82 1.05
CA SER A 127 -13.30 -5.12 -0.24
C SER A 127 -12.46 -5.81 -1.31
N ASN A 128 -12.97 -5.86 -2.53
CA ASN A 128 -12.21 -6.32 -3.69
C ASN A 128 -11.88 -5.20 -4.69
N MET A 129 -12.28 -3.96 -4.39
CA MET A 129 -12.04 -2.77 -5.21
C MET A 129 -11.23 -1.75 -4.42
N ASP A 130 -10.18 -1.21 -5.05
CA ASP A 130 -9.33 -0.15 -4.50
C ASP A 130 -8.65 0.63 -5.65
N GLU A 131 -7.79 1.60 -5.32
CA GLU A 131 -7.09 2.43 -6.31
C GLU A 131 -6.28 1.65 -7.36
N ILE A 132 -5.79 0.44 -7.05
CA ILE A 132 -5.11 -0.42 -8.04
C ILE A 132 -5.99 -0.69 -9.24
N ASP A 133 -7.31 -0.78 -9.05
CA ASP A 133 -8.25 -1.00 -10.15
C ASP A 133 -8.32 0.17 -11.13
N VAL A 134 -7.90 1.37 -10.72
CA VAL A 134 -7.69 2.51 -11.61
C VAL A 134 -6.37 2.36 -12.37
N TYR A 135 -5.29 2.03 -11.66
CA TYR A 135 -3.94 2.00 -12.22
C TYR A 135 -3.67 0.82 -13.16
N LYS A 136 -4.36 -0.32 -12.98
CA LYS A 136 -4.21 -1.51 -13.84
C LYS A 136 -4.49 -1.27 -15.32
N HIS A 137 -5.21 -0.19 -15.64
CA HIS A 137 -5.52 0.22 -17.00
C HIS A 137 -4.40 1.05 -17.66
N ARG A 138 -3.35 1.40 -16.91
CA ARG A 138 -2.27 2.30 -17.35
C ARG A 138 -0.92 1.60 -17.40
N THR A 139 -0.63 0.76 -16.41
CA THR A 139 0.60 -0.02 -16.32
C THR A 139 0.28 -1.48 -15.97
N ASN A 140 1.18 -2.40 -16.32
CA ASN A 140 1.17 -3.76 -15.80
C ASN A 140 2.07 -3.91 -14.57
N HIS A 141 2.82 -2.86 -14.21
CA HIS A 141 3.70 -2.86 -13.05
C HIS A 141 2.97 -2.19 -11.89
N TYR A 142 2.13 -2.94 -11.21
CA TYR A 142 1.43 -2.46 -10.02
C TYR A 142 1.31 -3.57 -8.99
N PHE A 143 1.14 -3.16 -7.75
CA PHE A 143 0.69 -4.02 -6.66
C PHE A 143 0.11 -3.21 -5.53
N PHE A 144 -0.77 -3.85 -4.78
CA PHE A 144 -1.32 -3.35 -3.53
C PHE A 144 -0.43 -3.81 -2.37
N LEU A 145 0.04 -2.90 -1.53
CA LEU A 145 0.73 -3.20 -0.28
C LEU A 145 -0.26 -3.03 0.85
N GLY A 146 -0.76 -4.16 1.35
CA GLY A 146 -1.80 -4.22 2.35
C GLY A 146 -1.27 -4.30 3.77
N LEU A 147 -1.84 -3.49 4.66
CA LEU A 147 -1.65 -3.54 6.11
C LEU A 147 -2.77 -4.38 6.75
N PRO A 148 -2.46 -5.58 7.25
CA PRO A 148 -3.48 -6.47 7.79
C PRO A 148 -4.17 -5.85 9.00
N CYS A 149 -5.48 -5.67 8.86
CA CYS A 149 -6.37 -5.15 9.88
C CYS A 149 -7.30 -6.26 10.35
N HIS A 150 -7.51 -6.36 11.66
CA HIS A 150 -8.36 -7.39 12.25
C HIS A 150 -9.35 -6.80 13.27
N GLY A 151 -10.36 -7.61 13.63
CA GLY A 151 -11.34 -7.24 14.66
C GLY A 151 -12.62 -6.58 14.13
N GLY A 152 -12.78 -6.45 12.81
CA GLY A 152 -13.99 -5.90 12.18
C GLY A 152 -13.82 -5.59 10.70
N ASP A 153 -14.84 -4.96 10.14
CA ASP A 153 -14.82 -4.36 8.80
C ASP A 153 -14.15 -2.98 8.90
N TYR A 154 -12.99 -2.79 8.23
CA TYR A 154 -12.23 -1.54 8.31
C TYR A 154 -12.98 -0.34 7.69
N ASN A 155 -14.00 -0.58 6.85
CA ASN A 155 -14.84 0.50 6.29
C ASN A 155 -15.87 1.02 7.30
N PHE A 156 -16.26 0.23 8.30
CA PHE A 156 -17.43 0.52 9.16
C PHE A 156 -17.20 0.38 10.66
N SER A 157 -16.03 -0.09 11.09
CA SER A 157 -15.79 -0.43 12.49
C SER A 157 -14.34 -0.21 12.92
N LEU A 158 -14.13 -0.17 14.24
CA LEU A 158 -12.79 -0.09 14.80
C LEU A 158 -12.04 -1.38 14.51
N THR A 159 -10.91 -1.25 13.82
CA THR A 159 -10.00 -2.35 13.54
C THR A 159 -8.67 -2.16 14.26
N LYS A 160 -7.86 -3.21 14.24
CA LYS A 160 -6.53 -3.24 14.83
C LYS A 160 -5.49 -3.58 13.77
N CYS A 161 -4.39 -2.84 13.76
CA CYS A 161 -3.22 -3.12 12.95
C CYS A 161 -1.98 -3.20 13.85
N ARG A 162 -1.11 -4.19 13.65
CA ARG A 162 0.11 -4.33 14.44
C ARG A 162 1.05 -3.16 14.18
N ILE A 163 1.63 -2.58 15.22
CA ILE A 163 2.63 -1.50 15.09
C ILE A 163 3.81 -1.98 14.25
N ARG A 164 4.26 -3.23 14.46
CA ARG A 164 5.32 -3.86 13.67
C ARG A 164 4.98 -3.94 12.17
N SER A 165 3.72 -4.18 11.82
CA SER A 165 3.27 -4.23 10.42
C SER A 165 3.52 -2.89 9.71
N VAL A 166 3.22 -1.78 10.38
CA VAL A 166 3.50 -0.42 9.87
C VAL A 166 5.00 -0.21 9.66
N ASP A 167 5.83 -0.63 10.62
CA ASP A 167 7.28 -0.48 10.54
C ASP A 167 7.89 -1.29 9.38
N GLU A 168 7.50 -2.55 9.24
CA GLU A 168 8.00 -3.44 8.20
C GLU A 168 7.48 -3.05 6.82
N ALA A 169 6.21 -2.62 6.70
CA ALA A 169 5.67 -2.07 5.45
C ALA A 169 6.43 -0.82 5.00
N ALA A 170 6.72 0.12 5.91
CA ALA A 170 7.49 1.32 5.58
C ALA A 170 8.91 0.95 5.13
N ARG A 171 9.57 0.00 5.80
CA ARG A 171 10.87 -0.53 5.39
C ARG A 171 10.81 -1.22 4.02
N ALA A 172 9.73 -1.93 3.71
CA ALA A 172 9.53 -2.56 2.41
C ALA A 172 9.38 -1.51 1.30
N VAL A 173 8.60 -0.44 1.52
CA VAL A 173 8.48 0.69 0.58
C VAL A 173 9.86 1.33 0.32
N VAL A 174 10.62 1.63 1.38
CA VAL A 174 12.00 2.15 1.25
C VAL A 174 12.87 1.21 0.42
N LYS A 175 12.80 -0.10 0.72
CA LYS A 175 13.59 -1.12 0.02
C LYS A 175 13.24 -1.18 -1.47
N VAL A 176 11.95 -1.16 -1.81
CA VAL A 176 11.47 -1.11 -3.20
C VAL A 176 11.99 0.12 -3.92
N CYS A 177 11.89 1.29 -3.31
CA CYS A 177 12.41 2.53 -3.89
C CYS A 177 13.92 2.46 -4.16
N LYS A 178 14.69 2.04 -3.15
CA LYS A 178 16.16 1.94 -3.23
C LYS A 178 16.65 0.98 -4.31
N GLU A 179 15.94 -0.13 -4.50
CA GLU A 179 16.35 -1.21 -5.40
C GLU A 179 15.71 -1.10 -6.80
N TYR A 180 14.88 -0.09 -7.05
CA TYR A 180 14.13 0.05 -8.31
C TYR A 180 15.00 0.12 -9.56
N SER A 181 16.23 0.63 -9.45
CA SER A 181 17.19 0.60 -10.57
C SER A 181 17.37 -0.82 -11.15
N LYS A 182 17.23 -1.86 -10.33
CA LYS A 182 17.30 -3.27 -10.73
C LYS A 182 16.04 -3.74 -11.47
N PHE A 183 14.89 -3.08 -11.32
CA PHE A 183 13.63 -3.50 -11.92
C PHE A 183 13.71 -3.59 -13.46
N SER A 184 14.50 -2.72 -14.08
CA SER A 184 14.73 -2.74 -15.53
C SER A 184 15.45 -4.00 -16.03
N SER A 185 16.17 -4.71 -15.17
CA SER A 185 16.94 -5.92 -15.49
C SER A 185 16.14 -7.23 -15.43
N TYR A 186 14.88 -7.17 -14.97
CA TYR A 186 13.93 -8.29 -14.96
C TYR A 186 13.07 -8.32 -16.22
#